data_AF-A0A939VZH5-F1
#
_entry.id   AF-A0A939VZH5-F1
#
_cell.length_a   1.000
_cell.length_b   1.000
_cell.length_c   1.000
_cell.angle_alpha   90.00
_cell.angle_beta   90.00
_cell.angle_gamma   90.00
#
_symmetry.space_group_name_H-M   'P 1'
#
loop_
_entity.id
_entity.type
_entity.pdbx_description
1 polymer ?
#
loop_
_entity_poly.entity_id
_entity_poly.type
_entity_poly.pdbx_seq_one_letter_code
_entity_poly.pdbx_strand_id
1 'polypeptide(L)'
;MKKMLFVLSLLGTILLSAQDQPLIVRLVRHGQPGVKGTDFTPADKKNWIVLGLTPLGRKQAETTGRFLKKEGIQWSRIIASPQERASETADIICGILGKTFALDSRLREVGNPIRETLPGLRSRFKQIAPEEKMELTSAQRRGFKEKDQASGQRGRQMLMKLIQEKIEGPVLLVTHGHFMYTTILEMTGKSVRPWNCGMAELKVWPDGRAELVKGTYPEVLEKSLITDNAKYFDQNPWFPKFLPHPGPRPDAVSLLNEEFRKFIGGRRSSWDRKRGIPVNSVETGKGKLILTGGKKHSTVVSPRFPLKAGVKYRLRITASGNGSGMIKLARSQWQKKMELSPETGEYELQFSPAGKISPWYEIHLEAAPESQIIMTNLSFRMVQ
;
A
#
# COMPACT_ATOMS: atom_id res chain seq x y z
N MET A 1 -54.48 -8.49 -21.77
CA MET A 1 -53.54 -7.43 -21.30
C MET A 1 -52.80 -7.76 -20.00
N LYS A 2 -53.44 -8.20 -18.90
CA LYS A 2 -52.74 -8.45 -17.61
C LYS A 2 -51.59 -9.48 -17.65
N LYS A 3 -51.70 -10.55 -18.44
CA LYS A 3 -50.61 -11.54 -18.61
C LYS A 3 -49.38 -10.98 -19.35
N MET A 4 -49.57 -10.01 -20.25
CA MET A 4 -48.49 -9.40 -21.03
C MET A 4 -47.68 -8.39 -20.21
N LEU A 5 -48.34 -7.63 -19.34
CA LEU A 5 -47.67 -6.75 -18.36
C LEU A 5 -46.83 -7.54 -17.34
N PHE A 6 -47.29 -8.72 -16.92
CA PHE A 6 -46.55 -9.56 -15.98
C PHE A 6 -45.26 -10.13 -16.60
N VAL A 7 -45.30 -10.56 -17.86
CA VAL A 7 -44.12 -11.05 -18.59
C VAL A 7 -43.11 -9.94 -18.84
N LEU A 8 -43.56 -8.73 -19.18
CA LEU A 8 -42.67 -7.56 -19.36
C LEU A 8 -42.05 -7.09 -18.04
N SER A 9 -42.81 -7.13 -16.93
CA SER A 9 -42.26 -6.84 -15.60
C SER A 9 -41.20 -7.86 -15.20
N LEU A 10 -41.45 -9.15 -15.42
CA LEU A 10 -40.52 -10.23 -15.07
C LEU A 10 -39.24 -10.18 -15.94
N LEU A 11 -39.38 -9.91 -17.24
CA LEU A 11 -38.24 -9.70 -18.14
C LEU A 11 -37.43 -8.46 -17.75
N GLY A 12 -38.09 -7.37 -17.37
CA GLY A 12 -37.44 -6.15 -16.87
C GLY A 12 -36.61 -6.41 -15.60
N THR A 13 -37.16 -7.17 -14.64
CA THR A 13 -36.43 -7.51 -13.40
C THR A 13 -35.25 -8.46 -13.66
N ILE A 14 -35.38 -9.42 -14.57
CA ILE A 14 -34.29 -10.35 -14.92
C ILE A 14 -33.17 -9.62 -15.69
N LEU A 15 -33.50 -8.69 -16.58
CA LEU A 15 -32.52 -7.89 -17.33
C LEU A 15 -31.77 -6.88 -16.45
N LEU A 16 -32.41 -6.34 -15.41
CA LEU A 16 -31.75 -5.45 -14.44
C LEU A 16 -30.82 -6.20 -13.47
N SER A 17 -31.13 -7.46 -13.14
CA SER A 17 -30.37 -8.25 -12.15
C SER A 17 -28.98 -8.71 -12.64
N ALA A 18 -28.78 -8.86 -13.95
CA ALA A 18 -27.50 -9.35 -14.49
C ALA A 18 -26.40 -8.27 -14.49
N GLN A 19 -26.76 -6.98 -14.42
CA GLN A 19 -25.79 -5.88 -14.49
C GLN A 19 -25.10 -5.56 -13.15
N ASP A 20 -25.53 -6.16 -12.03
CA ASP A 20 -25.03 -5.80 -10.69
C ASP A 20 -24.06 -6.81 -10.06
N GLN A 21 -23.69 -7.88 -10.79
CA GLN A 21 -22.75 -8.86 -10.24
C GLN A 21 -21.31 -8.31 -10.23
N PRO A 22 -20.60 -8.36 -9.09
CA PRO A 22 -19.22 -7.92 -9.04
C PRO A 22 -18.29 -8.92 -9.72
N LEU A 23 -17.25 -8.41 -10.38
CA LEU A 23 -16.09 -9.19 -10.75
C LEU A 23 -15.29 -9.56 -9.50
N ILE A 24 -15.03 -10.85 -9.31
CA ILE A 24 -14.12 -11.34 -8.26
C ILE A 24 -12.70 -11.32 -8.80
N VAL A 25 -11.82 -10.57 -8.14
CA VAL A 25 -10.42 -10.42 -8.55
C VAL A 25 -9.51 -10.81 -7.41
N ARG A 26 -8.62 -11.77 -7.64
CA ARG A 26 -7.53 -12.08 -6.72
C ARG A 26 -6.21 -11.57 -7.26
N LEU A 27 -5.51 -10.80 -6.44
CA LEU A 27 -4.19 -10.29 -6.75
C LEU A 27 -3.16 -11.12 -5.98
N VAL A 28 -2.12 -11.60 -6.65
CA VAL A 28 -1.00 -12.35 -6.07
C VAL A 28 0.29 -11.57 -6.29
N ARG A 29 1.06 -11.33 -5.23
CA ARG A 29 2.43 -10.78 -5.37
C ARG A 29 3.36 -11.88 -5.86
N HIS A 30 4.31 -11.56 -6.73
CA HIS A 30 5.34 -12.51 -7.15
C HIS A 30 6.12 -13.13 -5.95
N GLY A 31 6.70 -14.31 -6.17
CA GLY A 31 7.61 -14.97 -5.20
C GLY A 31 8.86 -14.15 -4.89
N GLN A 32 9.68 -14.59 -3.94
CA GLN A 32 10.93 -13.91 -3.62
C GLN A 32 11.82 -13.80 -4.88
N PRO A 33 12.16 -12.57 -5.31
CA PRO A 33 12.94 -12.37 -6.53
C PRO A 33 14.41 -12.70 -6.27
N GLY A 34 15.07 -13.24 -7.30
CA GLY A 34 16.51 -13.39 -7.29
C GLY A 34 17.22 -12.04 -7.34
N VAL A 35 18.23 -11.87 -6.49
CA VAL A 35 19.07 -10.67 -6.48
C VAL A 35 20.51 -11.07 -6.72
N LYS A 36 21.15 -10.35 -7.65
CA LYS A 36 22.56 -10.54 -7.95
C LYS A 36 23.40 -10.54 -6.66
N GLY A 37 24.18 -11.60 -6.46
CA GLY A 37 25.08 -11.76 -5.31
C GLY A 37 24.49 -12.45 -4.08
N THR A 38 23.22 -12.91 -4.11
CA THR A 38 22.63 -13.58 -2.95
C THR A 38 22.43 -15.09 -3.08
N ASP A 39 22.18 -15.64 -4.28
CA ASP A 39 21.91 -17.09 -4.42
C ASP A 39 22.18 -17.64 -5.86
N PHE A 40 23.17 -17.10 -6.57
CA PHE A 40 23.42 -17.50 -7.96
C PHE A 40 24.89 -17.81 -8.25
N THR A 41 25.10 -18.69 -9.22
CA THR A 41 26.43 -19.15 -9.64
C THR A 41 27.25 -17.98 -10.19
N PRO A 42 28.60 -18.06 -10.23
CA PRO A 42 29.44 -17.01 -10.79
C PRO A 42 29.07 -16.57 -12.23
N ALA A 43 28.44 -17.44 -13.03
CA ALA A 43 27.98 -17.13 -14.39
C ALA A 43 26.87 -16.07 -14.44
N ASP A 44 26.04 -15.99 -13.39
CA ASP A 44 24.88 -15.10 -13.31
C ASP A 44 25.26 -13.65 -12.92
N LYS A 45 26.54 -13.39 -12.64
CA LYS A 45 27.03 -12.12 -12.06
C LYS A 45 27.26 -10.98 -13.07
N LYS A 46 26.96 -11.11 -14.36
CA LYS A 46 27.38 -10.05 -15.32
C LYS A 46 26.37 -8.92 -15.59
N ASN A 47 25.06 -9.10 -15.35
CA ASN A 47 24.04 -8.08 -15.68
C ASN A 47 23.21 -7.66 -14.45
N TRP A 48 23.00 -6.36 -14.26
CA TRP A 48 22.18 -5.76 -13.18
C TRP A 48 20.67 -5.89 -13.42
N ILE A 49 20.21 -7.09 -13.78
CA ILE A 49 18.80 -7.37 -14.07
C ILE A 49 18.35 -8.41 -13.05
N VAL A 50 17.23 -8.12 -12.37
CA VAL A 50 16.56 -9.06 -11.45
C VAL A 50 16.36 -10.38 -12.18
N LEU A 51 17.00 -11.44 -11.69
CA LEU A 51 16.97 -12.79 -12.27
C LEU A 51 15.80 -13.55 -11.63
N GLY A 52 14.69 -13.71 -12.35
CA GLY A 52 13.54 -14.54 -11.94
C GLY A 52 13.23 -14.60 -10.43
N LEU A 53 12.96 -15.81 -9.95
CA LEU A 53 12.72 -16.18 -8.56
C LEU A 53 13.93 -16.93 -7.95
N THR A 54 14.09 -16.81 -6.63
CA THR A 54 14.98 -17.70 -5.85
C THR A 54 14.36 -19.11 -5.73
N PRO A 55 15.10 -20.14 -5.29
CA PRO A 55 14.50 -21.43 -4.93
C PRO A 55 13.34 -21.31 -3.93
N LEU A 56 13.49 -20.42 -2.92
CA LEU A 56 12.40 -20.11 -1.99
C LEU A 56 11.22 -19.45 -2.70
N GLY A 57 11.47 -18.51 -3.60
CA GLY A 57 10.43 -17.86 -4.42
C GLY A 57 9.63 -18.84 -5.28
N ARG A 58 10.29 -19.87 -5.85
CA ARG A 58 9.60 -20.95 -6.58
C ARG A 58 8.74 -21.80 -5.66
N LYS A 59 9.27 -22.20 -4.50
CA LYS A 59 8.50 -22.95 -3.48
C LYS A 59 7.28 -22.17 -2.98
N GLN A 60 7.42 -20.86 -2.81
CA GLN A 60 6.30 -19.95 -2.51
C GLN A 60 5.23 -20.00 -3.62
N ALA A 61 5.63 -19.87 -4.89
CA ALA A 61 4.71 -19.91 -6.03
C ALA A 61 4.01 -21.27 -6.16
N GLU A 62 4.74 -22.37 -5.96
CA GLU A 62 4.18 -23.73 -5.95
C GLU A 62 3.14 -23.91 -4.84
N THR A 63 3.44 -23.42 -3.64
CA THR A 63 2.53 -23.50 -2.48
C THR A 63 1.24 -22.74 -2.75
N THR A 64 1.35 -21.52 -3.29
CA THR A 64 0.19 -20.72 -3.71
C THR A 64 -0.60 -21.42 -4.83
N GLY A 65 0.07 -22.00 -5.82
CA GLY A 65 -0.60 -22.76 -6.89
C GLY A 65 -1.37 -23.98 -6.36
N ARG A 66 -0.79 -24.75 -5.42
CA ARG A 66 -1.46 -25.90 -4.78
C ARG A 66 -2.65 -25.45 -3.93
N PHE A 67 -2.53 -24.35 -3.21
CA PHE A 67 -3.65 -23.77 -2.47
C PHE A 67 -4.81 -23.40 -3.40
N LEU A 68 -4.53 -22.66 -4.48
CA LEU A 68 -5.53 -22.25 -5.46
C LEU A 68 -6.21 -23.46 -6.14
N LYS A 69 -5.43 -24.52 -6.42
CA LYS A 69 -5.97 -25.79 -6.95
C LYS A 69 -6.93 -26.45 -5.96
N LYS A 70 -6.57 -26.49 -4.67
CA LYS A 70 -7.38 -27.08 -3.60
C LYS A 70 -8.71 -26.34 -3.41
N GLU A 71 -8.74 -25.03 -3.60
CA GLU A 71 -10.00 -24.26 -3.56
C GLU A 71 -10.98 -24.62 -4.70
N GLY A 72 -10.52 -25.28 -5.76
CA GLY A 72 -11.39 -25.74 -6.85
C GLY A 72 -11.97 -24.63 -7.73
N ILE A 73 -11.44 -23.39 -7.63
CA ILE A 73 -11.94 -22.24 -8.37
C ILE A 73 -11.64 -22.39 -9.87
N GLN A 74 -12.69 -22.24 -10.68
CA GLN A 74 -12.57 -22.17 -12.13
C GLN A 74 -12.22 -20.73 -12.55
N TRP A 75 -10.93 -20.47 -12.71
CA TRP A 75 -10.42 -19.17 -13.15
C TRP A 75 -10.80 -18.90 -14.59
N SER A 76 -11.52 -17.80 -14.81
CA SER A 76 -11.92 -17.34 -16.13
C SER A 76 -10.75 -16.73 -16.89
N ARG A 77 -9.89 -16.00 -16.17
CA ARG A 77 -8.64 -15.45 -16.69
C ARG A 77 -7.54 -15.43 -15.66
N ILE A 78 -6.32 -15.65 -16.12
CA ILE A 78 -5.09 -15.44 -15.36
C ILE A 78 -4.23 -14.46 -16.15
N ILE A 79 -3.81 -13.37 -15.50
CA ILE A 79 -3.07 -12.28 -16.15
C ILE A 79 -1.86 -11.94 -15.28
N ALA A 80 -0.68 -11.83 -15.89
CA ALA A 80 0.55 -11.55 -15.19
C ALA A 80 1.22 -10.27 -15.68
N SER A 81 1.98 -9.63 -14.80
CA SER A 81 2.95 -8.63 -15.21
C SER A 81 4.03 -9.26 -16.08
N PRO A 82 4.48 -8.60 -17.16
CA PRO A 82 5.54 -9.13 -18.03
C PRO A 82 6.93 -9.11 -17.39
N GLN A 83 7.08 -8.55 -16.19
CA GLN A 83 8.36 -8.59 -15.47
C GLN A 83 8.66 -10.00 -15.01
N GLU A 84 9.90 -10.45 -15.25
CA GLU A 84 10.28 -11.87 -15.20
C GLU A 84 9.84 -12.61 -13.95
N ARG A 85 10.06 -12.04 -12.76
CA ARG A 85 9.64 -12.61 -11.47
C ARG A 85 8.13 -12.87 -11.35
N ALA A 86 7.30 -12.01 -11.93
CA ALA A 86 5.86 -12.16 -11.92
C ALA A 86 5.40 -13.19 -12.97
N SER A 87 6.01 -13.15 -14.17
CA SER A 87 5.79 -14.15 -15.21
C SER A 87 6.17 -15.56 -14.75
N GLU A 88 7.32 -15.74 -14.09
CA GLU A 88 7.75 -17.03 -13.54
C GLU A 88 6.81 -17.52 -12.43
N THR A 89 6.35 -16.61 -11.56
CA THR A 89 5.33 -16.94 -10.54
C THR A 89 4.04 -17.44 -11.20
N ALA A 90 3.59 -16.74 -12.26
CA ALA A 90 2.39 -17.11 -12.99
C ALA A 90 2.54 -18.44 -13.72
N ASP A 91 3.70 -18.70 -14.33
CA ASP A 91 4.01 -19.96 -15.02
C ASP A 91 3.91 -21.16 -14.08
N ILE A 92 4.51 -21.07 -12.90
CA ILE A 92 4.46 -22.12 -11.88
C ILE A 92 3.01 -22.36 -11.42
N ILE A 93 2.28 -21.29 -11.07
CA ILE A 93 0.88 -21.39 -10.63
C ILE A 93 0.02 -22.02 -11.73
N CYS A 94 0.14 -21.53 -12.96
CA CYS A 94 -0.64 -22.00 -14.11
C CYS A 94 -0.33 -23.46 -14.46
N GLY A 95 0.92 -23.89 -14.34
CA GLY A 95 1.32 -25.29 -14.52
C GLY A 95 0.63 -26.23 -13.54
N ILE A 96 0.46 -25.80 -12.28
CA ILE A 96 -0.26 -26.57 -11.25
C ILE A 96 -1.77 -26.61 -11.53
N LEU A 97 -2.32 -25.48 -11.98
CA LEU A 97 -3.74 -25.33 -12.32
C LEU A 97 -4.13 -25.98 -13.66
N GLY A 98 -3.15 -26.32 -14.52
CA GLY A 98 -3.42 -26.77 -15.89
C GLY A 98 -4.05 -25.68 -16.76
N LYS A 99 -3.59 -24.43 -16.60
CA LYS A 99 -4.10 -23.24 -17.30
C LYS A 99 -2.96 -22.50 -18.00
N THR A 100 -3.31 -21.53 -18.83
CA THR A 100 -2.37 -20.54 -19.38
C THR A 100 -2.63 -19.16 -18.78
N PHE A 101 -1.71 -18.22 -19.00
CA PHE A 101 -1.87 -16.82 -18.59
C PHE A 101 -1.54 -15.83 -19.70
N ALA A 102 -2.22 -14.68 -19.65
CA ALA A 102 -1.97 -13.54 -20.50
C ALA A 102 -0.99 -12.55 -19.84
N LEU A 103 -0.37 -11.68 -20.63
CA LEU A 103 0.52 -10.64 -20.14
C LEU A 103 -0.15 -9.27 -20.20
N ASP A 104 0.04 -8.46 -19.16
CA ASP A 104 -0.43 -7.07 -19.20
C ASP A 104 0.60 -6.11 -18.58
N SER A 105 1.10 -5.19 -19.40
CA SER A 105 2.10 -4.20 -19.01
C SER A 105 1.58 -3.20 -17.98
N ARG A 106 0.26 -3.12 -17.77
CA ARG A 106 -0.39 -2.37 -16.69
C ARG A 106 -0.28 -3.04 -15.33
N LEU A 107 0.21 -4.28 -15.24
CA LEU A 107 0.48 -4.96 -13.96
C LEU A 107 1.93 -4.78 -13.48
N ARG A 108 2.78 -4.00 -14.17
CA ARG A 108 4.18 -3.77 -13.78
C ARG A 108 4.35 -3.05 -12.45
N GLU A 109 5.49 -3.28 -11.80
CA GLU A 109 5.87 -2.59 -10.57
C GLU A 109 6.06 -1.09 -10.79
N VAL A 110 5.75 -0.31 -9.76
CA VAL A 110 5.83 1.16 -9.79
C VAL A 110 7.23 1.62 -10.17
N GLY A 111 7.32 2.40 -11.24
CA GLY A 111 8.56 3.02 -11.72
C GLY A 111 9.59 2.06 -12.33
N ASN A 112 9.34 0.75 -12.35
CA ASN A 112 10.28 -0.20 -12.93
C ASN A 112 10.08 -0.34 -14.44
N PRO A 113 11.16 -0.25 -15.25
CA PRO A 113 11.08 -0.56 -16.67
C PRO A 113 10.68 -2.02 -16.92
N ILE A 114 10.07 -2.27 -18.07
CA ILE A 114 9.91 -3.62 -18.63
C ILE A 114 11.01 -3.79 -19.67
N ARG A 115 11.97 -4.68 -19.37
CA ARG A 115 13.10 -4.99 -20.27
C ARG A 115 12.86 -6.29 -21.05
N GLU A 116 11.91 -7.07 -20.57
CA GLU A 116 11.51 -8.36 -21.11
C GLU A 116 10.85 -8.18 -22.49
N THR A 117 11.09 -9.14 -23.37
CA THR A 117 10.44 -9.26 -24.68
C THR A 117 9.56 -10.50 -24.67
N LEU A 118 8.49 -10.51 -25.46
CA LEU A 118 7.59 -11.66 -25.53
C LEU A 118 8.33 -12.94 -26.00
N PRO A 119 9.19 -12.90 -27.03
CA PRO A 119 10.00 -14.08 -27.39
C PRO A 119 10.90 -14.56 -26.25
N GLY A 120 11.54 -13.65 -25.51
CA GLY A 120 12.39 -13.99 -24.37
C GLY A 120 11.62 -14.51 -23.15
N LEU A 121 10.35 -14.13 -22.99
CA LEU A 121 9.47 -14.72 -21.98
C LEU A 121 9.00 -16.11 -22.41
N ARG A 122 8.58 -16.29 -23.67
CA ARG A 122 8.12 -17.58 -24.21
C ARG A 122 9.19 -18.65 -24.25
N SER A 123 10.46 -18.28 -24.43
CA SER A 123 11.56 -19.26 -24.36
C SER A 123 11.79 -19.80 -22.95
N ARG A 124 11.27 -19.14 -21.91
CA ARG A 124 11.48 -19.49 -20.49
C ARG A 124 10.22 -20.00 -19.80
N PHE A 125 9.05 -19.52 -20.20
CA PHE A 125 7.77 -19.78 -19.54
C PHE A 125 6.80 -20.44 -20.51
N LYS A 126 6.34 -21.63 -20.14
CA LYS A 126 5.56 -22.53 -21.00
C LYS A 126 4.08 -22.21 -20.99
N GLN A 127 3.57 -21.59 -19.93
CA GLN A 127 2.14 -21.35 -19.73
C GLN A 127 1.68 -19.99 -20.26
N ILE A 128 2.52 -19.24 -20.97
CA ILE A 128 2.08 -18.01 -21.64
C ILE A 128 1.10 -18.40 -22.77
N ALA A 129 -0.04 -17.72 -22.83
CA ALA A 129 -1.04 -17.98 -23.86
C ALA A 129 -0.44 -17.82 -25.28
N PRO A 130 -0.71 -18.76 -26.21
CA PRO A 130 -0.11 -18.75 -27.55
C PRO A 130 -0.54 -17.53 -28.39
N GLU A 131 -1.74 -17.01 -28.17
CA GLU A 131 -2.29 -15.82 -28.80
C GLU A 131 -1.83 -14.50 -28.18
N GLU A 132 -1.05 -14.55 -27.09
CA GLU A 132 -0.60 -13.39 -26.34
C GLU A 132 0.15 -12.37 -27.20
N LYS A 133 -0.17 -11.08 -27.02
CA LYS A 133 0.50 -9.95 -27.67
C LYS A 133 0.94 -8.95 -26.62
N MET A 134 2.25 -8.75 -26.53
CA MET A 134 2.82 -7.78 -25.60
C MET A 134 3.22 -6.50 -26.33
N GLU A 135 2.38 -5.47 -26.21
CA GLU A 135 2.68 -4.12 -26.69
C GLU A 135 3.22 -3.26 -25.55
N LEU A 136 4.42 -2.71 -25.78
CA LEU A 136 5.12 -1.85 -24.82
C LEU A 136 5.44 -0.50 -25.45
N THR A 137 5.01 0.57 -24.79
CA THR A 137 5.41 1.93 -25.14
C THR A 137 6.89 2.17 -24.82
N SER A 138 7.51 3.14 -25.49
CA SER A 138 8.89 3.57 -25.20
C SER A 138 9.06 4.07 -23.75
N ALA A 139 8.01 4.62 -23.14
CA ALA A 139 8.01 5.02 -21.73
C ALA A 139 8.10 3.81 -20.78
N GLN A 140 7.36 2.74 -21.07
CA GLN A 140 7.40 1.51 -20.27
C GLN A 140 8.74 0.80 -20.36
N ARG A 141 9.41 0.84 -21.53
CA ARG A 141 10.75 0.25 -21.70
C ARG A 141 11.85 1.01 -20.96
N ARG A 142 11.80 2.34 -20.96
CA ARG A 142 12.81 3.18 -20.30
C ARG A 142 12.62 3.26 -18.79
N GLY A 143 11.40 3.03 -18.32
CA GLY A 143 11.01 3.33 -16.94
C GLY A 143 10.83 4.84 -16.78
N PHE A 144 10.05 5.23 -15.78
CA PHE A 144 9.83 6.63 -15.45
C PHE A 144 9.49 6.76 -13.96
N LYS A 145 9.63 7.95 -13.39
CA LYS A 145 9.18 8.24 -12.03
C LYS A 145 7.64 8.24 -12.01
N GLU A 146 7.05 7.08 -11.82
CA GLU A 146 5.62 6.92 -11.61
C GLU A 146 5.28 7.29 -10.17
N LYS A 147 4.26 8.14 -9.99
CA LYS A 147 3.72 8.46 -8.66
C LYS A 147 2.73 7.37 -8.22
N ASP A 148 2.60 7.15 -6.92
CA ASP A 148 1.65 6.19 -6.34
C ASP A 148 0.22 6.33 -6.89
N GLN A 149 -0.27 7.57 -7.00
CA GLN A 149 -1.59 7.87 -7.57
C GLN A 149 -1.73 7.38 -9.03
N ALA A 150 -0.69 7.57 -9.85
CA ALA A 150 -0.72 7.11 -11.24
C ALA A 150 -0.71 5.58 -11.34
N SER A 151 0.01 4.90 -10.45
CA SER A 151 -0.04 3.43 -10.33
C SER A 151 -1.42 2.94 -9.90
N GLY A 152 -2.04 3.58 -8.90
CA GLY A 152 -3.39 3.26 -8.45
C GLY A 152 -4.43 3.42 -9.58
N GLN A 153 -4.39 4.55 -10.28
CA GLN A 153 -5.25 4.82 -11.45
C GLN A 153 -5.05 3.79 -12.57
N ARG A 154 -3.80 3.37 -12.82
CA ARG A 154 -3.48 2.30 -13.78
C ARG A 154 -4.08 0.96 -13.36
N GLY A 155 -4.02 0.62 -12.07
CA GLY A 155 -4.69 -0.54 -11.51
C GLY A 155 -6.21 -0.48 -11.69
N ARG A 156 -6.82 0.67 -11.37
CA ARG A 156 -8.25 0.91 -11.59
C ARG A 156 -8.65 0.73 -13.05
N GLN A 157 -7.93 1.35 -13.99
CA GLN A 157 -8.18 1.22 -15.43
C GLN A 157 -8.10 -0.24 -15.90
N MET A 158 -7.17 -1.03 -15.37
CA MET A 158 -7.08 -2.46 -15.66
C MET A 158 -8.34 -3.20 -15.21
N LEU A 159 -8.77 -3.01 -13.96
CA LEU A 159 -9.95 -3.68 -13.41
C LEU A 159 -11.24 -3.26 -14.12
N MET A 160 -11.40 -1.96 -14.43
CA MET A 160 -12.56 -1.49 -15.18
C MET A 160 -12.60 -2.04 -16.59
N LYS A 161 -11.44 -2.22 -17.25
CA LYS A 161 -11.38 -2.87 -18.56
C LYS A 161 -11.90 -4.32 -18.48
N LEU A 162 -11.50 -5.08 -17.46
CA LEU A 162 -11.99 -6.45 -17.28
C LEU A 162 -13.52 -6.50 -17.10
N ILE A 163 -14.10 -5.52 -16.41
CA ILE A 163 -15.57 -5.43 -16.29
C ILE A 163 -16.21 -5.07 -17.64
N GLN A 164 -15.63 -4.13 -18.39
CA GLN A 164 -16.12 -3.75 -19.73
C GLN A 164 -16.04 -4.90 -20.74
N GLU A 165 -15.03 -5.77 -20.61
CA GLU A 165 -14.89 -7.00 -21.39
C GLU A 165 -15.89 -8.09 -20.97
N LYS A 166 -16.75 -7.82 -19.96
CA LYS A 166 -17.80 -8.72 -19.46
C LYS A 166 -17.25 -10.11 -19.09
N ILE A 167 -16.12 -10.14 -18.37
CA ILE A 167 -15.54 -11.40 -17.94
C ILE A 167 -16.46 -12.07 -16.92
N GLU A 168 -17.01 -13.21 -17.31
CA GLU A 168 -17.80 -14.06 -16.44
C GLU A 168 -16.87 -14.88 -15.55
N GLY A 169 -17.02 -14.77 -14.23
CA GLY A 169 -16.26 -15.55 -13.24
C GLY A 169 -14.96 -14.89 -12.74
N PRO A 170 -14.21 -15.59 -11.87
CA PRO A 170 -13.10 -15.01 -11.12
C PRO A 170 -11.83 -14.83 -11.96
N VAL A 171 -11.09 -13.75 -11.68
CA VAL A 171 -9.83 -13.39 -12.34
C VAL A 171 -8.67 -13.42 -11.36
N LEU A 172 -7.54 -14.01 -11.78
CA LEU A 172 -6.29 -14.03 -11.03
C LEU A 172 -5.27 -13.07 -11.68
N LEU A 173 -4.73 -12.13 -10.90
CA LEU A 173 -3.72 -11.17 -11.33
C LEU A 173 -2.39 -11.43 -10.60
N VAL A 174 -1.33 -11.76 -11.31
CA VAL A 174 0.02 -11.96 -10.74
C VAL A 174 0.89 -10.73 -10.98
N THR A 175 1.30 -10.05 -9.91
CA THR A 175 1.87 -8.70 -9.96
C THR A 175 2.86 -8.45 -8.80
N HIS A 176 2.99 -7.20 -8.34
CA HIS A 176 4.03 -6.73 -7.42
C HIS A 176 3.44 -6.04 -6.20
N GLY A 177 4.24 -5.95 -5.14
CA GLY A 177 3.77 -5.47 -3.85
C GLY A 177 3.30 -4.02 -3.88
N HIS A 178 4.06 -3.12 -4.51
CA HIS A 178 3.70 -1.70 -4.52
C HIS A 178 2.51 -1.43 -5.46
N PHE A 179 2.47 -2.09 -6.62
CA PHE A 179 1.31 -2.04 -7.52
C PHE A 179 0.01 -2.52 -6.83
N MET A 180 0.04 -3.65 -6.10
CA MET A 180 -1.13 -4.13 -5.34
C MET A 180 -1.56 -3.12 -4.28
N TYR A 181 -0.62 -2.60 -3.49
CA TYR A 181 -0.89 -1.61 -2.45
C TYR A 181 -1.60 -0.37 -3.03
N THR A 182 -1.07 0.21 -4.10
CA THR A 182 -1.65 1.42 -4.72
C THR A 182 -2.99 1.14 -5.39
N THR A 183 -3.16 -0.02 -6.03
CA THR A 183 -4.42 -0.40 -6.67
C THR A 183 -5.53 -0.61 -5.63
N ILE A 184 -5.26 -1.37 -4.56
CA ILE A 184 -6.24 -1.61 -3.50
C ILE A 184 -6.62 -0.30 -2.81
N LEU A 185 -5.64 0.58 -2.55
CA LEU A 185 -5.87 1.88 -1.96
C LEU A 185 -6.75 2.78 -2.84
N GLU A 186 -6.47 2.84 -4.14
CA GLU A 186 -7.27 3.61 -5.10
C GLU A 186 -8.70 3.08 -5.19
N MET A 187 -8.87 1.75 -5.23
CA MET A 187 -10.18 1.12 -5.45
C MET A 187 -11.06 1.15 -4.19
N THR A 188 -10.46 1.01 -3.00
CA THR A 188 -11.21 0.72 -1.77
C THR A 188 -10.98 1.71 -0.64
N GLY A 189 -9.99 2.61 -0.76
CA GLY A 189 -9.52 3.46 0.34
C GLY A 189 -8.81 2.70 1.48
N LYS A 190 -8.64 1.38 1.37
CA LYS A 190 -7.94 0.53 2.33
C LYS A 190 -6.54 0.18 1.82
N SER A 191 -5.61 -0.12 2.74
CA SER A 191 -4.26 -0.53 2.35
C SER A 191 -3.95 -1.95 2.77
N VAL A 192 -3.21 -2.65 1.92
CA VAL A 192 -2.75 -4.02 2.11
C VAL A 192 -1.32 -4.13 1.63
N ARG A 193 -0.49 -4.89 2.36
CA ARG A 193 0.86 -5.24 1.94
C ARG A 193 1.04 -6.75 1.98
N PRO A 194 0.86 -7.43 0.83
CA PRO A 194 1.02 -8.86 0.76
C PRO A 194 2.51 -9.23 0.79
N TRP A 195 2.82 -10.34 1.44
CA TRP A 195 4.12 -11.00 1.37
C TRP A 195 4.38 -11.55 -0.03
N ASN A 196 5.58 -12.03 -0.31
CA ASN A 196 5.85 -12.74 -1.56
C ASN A 196 4.89 -13.94 -1.70
N CYS A 197 4.27 -14.10 -2.88
CA CYS A 197 3.16 -15.06 -3.12
C CYS A 197 1.95 -14.92 -2.19
N GLY A 198 1.88 -13.85 -1.40
CA GLY A 198 0.69 -13.45 -0.66
C GLY A 198 -0.37 -12.91 -1.60
N MET A 199 -1.64 -13.12 -1.21
CA MET A 199 -2.81 -12.82 -2.02
C MET A 199 -3.74 -11.82 -1.34
N ALA A 200 -4.48 -11.05 -2.13
CA ALA A 200 -5.62 -10.24 -1.70
C ALA A 200 -6.81 -10.49 -2.65
N GLU A 201 -8.03 -10.33 -2.15
CA GLU A 201 -9.26 -10.50 -2.94
C GLU A 201 -10.13 -9.25 -2.91
N LEU A 202 -10.56 -8.84 -4.10
CA LEU A 202 -11.45 -7.71 -4.35
C LEU A 202 -12.75 -8.18 -5.01
N LYS A 203 -13.85 -7.53 -4.65
CA LYS A 203 -15.07 -7.45 -5.48
C LYS A 203 -15.09 -6.09 -6.16
N VAL A 204 -15.33 -6.06 -7.47
CA VAL A 204 -15.39 -4.81 -8.25
C VAL A 204 -16.67 -4.77 -9.08
N TRP A 205 -17.48 -3.74 -8.90
CA TRP A 205 -18.77 -3.58 -9.59
C TRP A 205 -18.64 -2.73 -10.87
N PRO A 206 -19.57 -2.85 -11.83
CA PRO A 206 -19.56 -2.06 -13.07
C PRO A 206 -19.60 -0.54 -12.88
N ASP A 207 -20.17 -0.06 -11.77
CA ASP A 207 -20.16 1.37 -11.39
C ASP A 207 -18.80 1.84 -10.83
N GLY A 208 -17.82 0.94 -10.72
CA GLY A 208 -16.48 1.20 -10.22
C GLY A 208 -16.35 1.20 -8.70
N ARG A 209 -17.42 0.87 -7.95
CA ARG A 209 -17.28 0.54 -6.53
C ARG A 209 -16.41 -0.71 -6.39
N ALA A 210 -15.66 -0.78 -5.30
CA ALA A 210 -14.90 -1.97 -4.96
C ALA A 210 -14.85 -2.22 -3.45
N GLU A 211 -14.73 -3.48 -3.10
CA GLU A 211 -14.62 -3.95 -1.73
C GLU A 211 -13.41 -4.85 -1.61
N LEU A 212 -12.57 -4.58 -0.60
CA LEU A 212 -11.54 -5.52 -0.16
C LEU A 212 -12.20 -6.59 0.70
N VAL A 213 -12.37 -7.78 0.12
CA VAL A 213 -12.94 -8.95 0.81
C VAL A 213 -11.91 -9.52 1.78
N LYS A 214 -10.67 -9.68 1.32
CA LYS A 214 -9.57 -10.23 2.13
C LYS A 214 -8.24 -9.61 1.76
N GLY A 215 -7.54 -9.06 2.77
CA GLY A 215 -6.26 -8.38 2.58
C GLY A 215 -5.06 -9.31 2.46
N THR A 216 -5.03 -10.37 3.27
CA THR A 216 -3.95 -11.36 3.23
C THR A 216 -4.53 -12.73 3.54
N TYR A 217 -4.00 -13.76 2.90
CA TYR A 217 -4.31 -15.16 3.20
C TYR A 217 -3.13 -15.77 3.96
N PRO A 218 -3.07 -15.61 5.29
CA PRO A 218 -1.99 -16.18 6.08
C PRO A 218 -1.92 -17.71 5.96
N GLU A 219 -3.02 -18.36 5.63
CA GLU A 219 -3.10 -19.80 5.43
C GLU A 219 -2.49 -20.31 4.10
N VAL A 220 -2.18 -19.42 3.15
CA VAL A 220 -1.60 -19.83 1.86
C VAL A 220 -0.15 -20.26 2.02
N LEU A 221 0.60 -19.63 2.92
CA LEU A 221 2.02 -19.88 3.10
C LEU A 221 2.32 -20.34 4.52
N GLU A 222 3.07 -21.43 4.63
CA GLU A 222 3.69 -21.81 5.90
C GLU A 222 4.57 -20.67 6.42
N LYS A 223 4.67 -20.52 7.75
CA LYS A 223 5.44 -19.44 8.37
C LYS A 223 6.89 -19.38 7.88
N SER A 224 7.49 -20.53 7.58
CA SER A 224 8.86 -20.67 7.04
C SER A 224 9.04 -20.09 5.63
N LEU A 225 7.94 -19.96 4.87
CA LEU A 225 7.93 -19.43 3.51
C LEU A 225 7.57 -17.94 3.46
N ILE A 226 7.20 -17.31 4.58
CA ILE A 226 6.80 -15.91 4.59
C ILE A 226 8.03 -15.01 4.51
N THR A 227 8.22 -14.36 3.37
CA THR A 227 9.24 -13.32 3.19
C THR A 227 8.62 -11.99 2.80
N ASP A 228 9.30 -10.90 3.15
CA ASP A 228 9.07 -9.59 2.58
C ASP A 228 10.39 -9.07 2.02
N ASN A 229 10.38 -8.73 0.73
CA ASN A 229 11.54 -8.18 0.04
C ASN A 229 12.19 -7.02 0.81
N ALA A 230 11.43 -6.18 1.52
CA ALA A 230 12.02 -5.09 2.30
C ALA A 230 13.05 -5.60 3.33
N LYS A 231 12.69 -6.64 4.10
CA LYS A 231 13.61 -7.27 5.05
C LYS A 231 14.76 -7.98 4.36
N TYR A 232 14.48 -8.63 3.24
CA TYR A 232 15.49 -9.35 2.46
C TYR A 232 16.54 -8.41 1.88
N PHE A 233 16.12 -7.25 1.35
CA PHE A 233 17.02 -6.25 0.79
C PHE A 233 17.79 -5.49 1.86
N ASP A 234 17.18 -5.18 3.01
CA ASP A 234 17.86 -4.51 4.13
C ASP A 234 19.04 -5.33 4.69
N GLN A 235 19.02 -6.66 4.53
CA GLN A 235 20.10 -7.56 4.94
C GLN A 235 21.20 -7.72 3.88
N ASN A 236 21.01 -7.23 2.66
CA ASN A 236 21.96 -7.39 1.58
C ASN A 236 22.84 -6.12 1.41
N PRO A 237 24.13 -6.17 1.78
CA PRO A 237 25.03 -5.00 1.74
C PRO A 237 25.27 -4.46 0.31
N TRP A 238 24.95 -5.24 -0.73
CA TRP A 238 25.15 -4.87 -2.13
C TRP A 238 23.96 -4.15 -2.76
N PHE A 239 22.84 -4.02 -2.05
CA PHE A 239 21.67 -3.31 -2.56
C PHE A 239 21.82 -1.80 -2.27
N PRO A 240 21.76 -0.92 -3.29
CA PRO A 240 21.70 0.52 -3.03
C PRO A 240 20.49 0.78 -2.15
N LYS A 241 20.65 1.54 -1.05
CA LYS A 241 19.55 2.03 -0.21
C LYS A 241 18.64 2.92 -1.05
N PHE A 242 17.79 2.33 -1.89
CA PHE A 242 16.77 3.06 -2.63
C PHE A 242 15.82 3.70 -1.62
N LEU A 243 15.32 4.88 -2.01
CA LEU A 243 14.40 5.78 -1.31
C LEU A 243 13.79 5.22 0.00
N PRO A 244 13.87 5.96 1.12
CA PRO A 244 13.43 5.45 2.42
C PRO A 244 11.98 4.96 2.34
N HIS A 245 11.78 3.64 2.54
CA HIS A 245 10.49 2.97 2.51
C HIS A 245 9.41 3.71 3.34
N PRO A 246 8.14 3.74 2.89
CA PRO A 246 7.05 4.24 3.72
C PRO A 246 6.67 3.20 4.79
N GLY A 247 7.15 3.43 6.02
CA GLY A 247 6.48 3.16 7.30
C GLY A 247 6.47 1.72 7.90
N PRO A 248 6.44 1.62 9.27
CA PRO A 248 6.28 0.36 10.01
C PRO A 248 4.82 -0.11 10.16
N ARG A 249 4.65 -1.38 10.55
CA ARG A 249 3.41 -2.19 10.62
C ARG A 249 2.27 -1.60 11.47
N PRO A 250 0.99 -1.97 11.22
CA PRO A 250 -0.19 -1.21 11.61
C PRO A 250 -0.55 -1.09 13.10
N ASP A 251 0.03 -1.83 14.04
CA ASP A 251 -0.55 -2.05 15.37
C ASP A 251 -0.42 -0.87 16.35
N ALA A 252 0.77 -0.34 16.64
CA ALA A 252 0.90 0.69 17.69
C ALA A 252 0.55 2.12 17.22
N VAL A 253 0.96 2.50 16.00
CA VAL A 253 0.83 3.87 15.50
C VAL A 253 -0.58 4.16 14.93
N SER A 254 -1.42 3.14 14.68
CA SER A 254 -2.81 3.35 14.22
C SER A 254 -3.70 3.79 15.39
N LEU A 255 -3.57 3.11 16.53
CA LEU A 255 -4.26 3.44 17.78
C LEU A 255 -3.95 4.87 18.22
N LEU A 256 -2.67 5.25 18.26
CA LEU A 256 -2.22 6.62 18.55
C LEU A 256 -2.86 7.68 17.63
N ASN A 257 -2.94 7.40 16.32
CA ASN A 257 -3.53 8.32 15.36
C ASN A 257 -5.06 8.41 15.47
N GLU A 258 -5.73 7.31 15.78
CA GLU A 258 -7.19 7.26 15.93
C GLU A 258 -7.66 7.97 17.20
N GLU A 259 -6.94 7.76 18.29
CA GLU A 259 -7.18 8.40 19.57
C GLU A 259 -6.85 9.90 19.54
N PHE A 260 -5.74 10.30 18.89
CA PHE A 260 -5.44 11.71 18.64
C PHE A 260 -6.50 12.38 17.75
N ARG A 261 -7.09 11.66 16.79
CA ARG A 261 -8.20 12.17 15.96
C ARG A 261 -9.47 12.41 16.78
N LYS A 262 -9.81 11.51 17.71
CA LYS A 262 -10.93 11.70 18.65
C LYS A 262 -10.69 12.94 19.52
N PHE A 263 -9.45 13.18 19.94
CA PHE A 263 -9.06 14.34 20.74
C PHE A 263 -9.23 15.69 19.99
N ILE A 264 -8.94 15.78 18.69
CA ILE A 264 -9.04 17.04 17.90
C ILE A 264 -10.39 17.28 17.20
N GLY A 265 -11.38 16.41 17.39
CA GLY A 265 -12.77 16.66 16.97
C GLY A 265 -13.06 16.74 15.45
N GLY A 266 -12.34 16.04 14.55
CA GLY A 266 -12.53 16.24 13.10
C GLY A 266 -12.16 15.09 12.13
N ARG A 267 -12.86 15.09 10.98
CA ARG A 267 -13.06 14.03 9.94
C ARG A 267 -11.81 13.43 9.26
N ARG A 268 -11.99 12.20 8.73
CA ARG A 268 -11.01 11.33 8.05
C ARG A 268 -10.17 12.04 6.98
N SER A 269 -8.85 12.04 7.16
CA SER A 269 -7.83 12.13 6.11
C SER A 269 -6.74 11.08 6.35
N SER A 270 -6.24 10.48 5.26
CA SER A 270 -5.31 9.34 5.24
C SER A 270 -3.87 9.77 5.53
N TRP A 271 -3.17 9.04 6.42
CA TRP A 271 -1.84 9.44 6.91
C TRP A 271 -0.83 8.29 7.09
N ASP A 272 0.41 8.61 6.73
CA ASP A 272 1.63 7.78 6.65
C ASP A 272 2.61 8.08 7.80
N ARG A 273 3.41 7.07 8.18
CA ARG A 273 4.21 6.95 9.42
C ARG A 273 5.71 7.01 9.12
N LYS A 274 6.44 7.94 9.74
CA LYS A 274 7.89 7.76 9.93
C LYS A 274 8.33 8.23 11.32
N ARG A 275 9.09 7.32 11.96
CA ARG A 275 9.87 7.43 13.21
C ARG A 275 9.05 7.64 14.49
N GLY A 276 8.88 6.55 15.24
CA GLY A 276 8.52 6.57 16.65
C GLY A 276 9.33 5.51 17.39
N ILE A 277 10.13 5.96 18.35
CA ILE A 277 10.62 5.15 19.48
C ILE A 277 9.39 4.67 20.26
N PRO A 278 9.38 3.48 20.89
CA PRO A 278 8.24 2.99 21.65
C PRO A 278 7.70 4.06 22.60
N VAL A 279 6.44 4.42 22.40
CA VAL A 279 5.70 5.27 23.33
C VAL A 279 5.29 4.38 24.49
N ASN A 280 5.74 4.71 25.71
CA ASN A 280 5.45 3.89 26.89
C ASN A 280 3.97 3.91 27.29
N SER A 281 3.21 4.94 26.92
CA SER A 281 1.75 4.98 26.96
C SER A 281 1.24 6.29 26.36
N VAL A 282 0.23 6.24 25.51
CA VAL A 282 -0.64 7.38 25.21
C VAL A 282 -2.01 7.02 25.74
N GLU A 283 -2.44 7.72 26.77
CA GLU A 283 -3.83 7.66 27.23
C GLU A 283 -4.62 8.82 26.64
N THR A 284 -5.72 8.48 26.00
CA THR A 284 -6.72 9.41 25.48
C THR A 284 -8.05 9.05 26.11
N GLY A 285 -8.36 9.73 27.21
CA GLY A 285 -9.63 9.64 27.89
C GLY A 285 -10.06 11.04 28.33
N LYS A 286 -11.35 11.36 28.19
CA LYS A 286 -11.95 12.62 28.69
C LYS A 286 -11.38 13.92 28.08
N GLY A 287 -10.97 13.90 26.81
CA GLY A 287 -10.47 15.10 26.13
C GLY A 287 -9.11 15.55 26.65
N LYS A 288 -8.21 14.59 26.95
CA LYS A 288 -6.80 14.85 27.29
C LYS A 288 -5.88 13.95 26.47
N LEU A 289 -4.71 14.45 26.10
CA LEU A 289 -3.59 13.65 25.56
C LEU A 289 -2.43 13.71 26.55
N ILE A 290 -2.00 12.55 27.05
CA ILE A 290 -0.88 12.44 27.99
C ILE A 290 0.34 11.88 27.26
N LEU A 291 1.45 12.62 27.31
CA LEU A 291 2.76 12.23 26.80
C LEU A 291 3.72 12.06 27.98
N THR A 292 4.25 10.86 28.17
CA THR A 292 5.21 10.58 29.24
C THR A 292 6.57 10.26 28.64
N GLY A 293 7.59 11.05 28.96
CA GLY A 293 8.98 10.76 28.63
C GLY A 293 9.46 9.51 29.35
N GLY A 294 10.29 8.71 28.68
CA GLY A 294 10.95 7.56 29.30
C GLY A 294 12.09 7.99 30.24
N LYS A 295 12.64 7.04 31.02
CA LYS A 295 13.76 7.31 31.94
C LYS A 295 15.02 7.92 31.28
N LYS A 296 15.23 7.68 29.99
CA LYS A 296 16.43 8.15 29.25
C LYS A 296 16.11 8.75 27.88
N HIS A 297 14.83 8.82 27.51
CA HIS A 297 14.42 9.16 26.15
C HIS A 297 13.20 10.07 26.16
N SER A 298 13.16 11.01 25.22
CA SER A 298 11.99 11.82 25.01
C SER A 298 10.90 11.04 24.25
N THR A 299 9.64 11.39 24.51
CA THR A 299 8.48 10.85 23.79
C THR A 299 8.03 11.86 22.76
N VAL A 300 7.94 11.45 21.49
CA VAL A 300 7.59 12.32 20.36
C VAL A 300 6.26 11.92 19.73
N VAL A 301 5.34 12.88 19.57
CA VAL A 301 4.16 12.74 18.71
C VAL A 301 4.27 13.74 17.57
N SER A 302 4.09 13.25 16.33
CA SER A 302 4.27 14.05 15.09
C SER A 302 3.05 13.91 14.18
N PRO A 303 1.90 14.53 14.52
CA PRO A 303 0.76 14.54 13.62
C PRO A 303 1.12 15.40 12.41
N ARG A 304 0.67 14.95 11.25
CA ARG A 304 0.86 15.66 9.99
C ARG A 304 -0.43 16.37 9.61
N PHE A 305 -0.34 17.57 9.03
CA PHE A 305 -1.49 18.39 8.64
C PHE A 305 -1.39 18.87 7.18
N PRO A 306 -2.49 18.87 6.39
CA PRO A 306 -2.50 19.44 5.04
C PRO A 306 -2.59 20.96 5.12
N LEU A 307 -1.47 21.66 4.96
CA LEU A 307 -1.44 23.13 5.03
C LEU A 307 -1.17 23.74 3.67
N LYS A 308 -1.91 24.79 3.33
CA LYS A 308 -1.73 25.57 2.11
C LYS A 308 -0.57 26.55 2.28
N ALA A 309 0.32 26.60 1.30
CA ALA A 309 1.39 27.58 1.25
C ALA A 309 0.82 29.00 1.26
N GLY A 310 1.44 29.91 2.01
CA GLY A 310 1.03 31.32 2.10
C GLY A 310 -0.21 31.59 2.97
N VAL A 311 -0.89 30.56 3.48
CA VAL A 311 -2.00 30.74 4.43
C VAL A 311 -1.47 30.86 5.86
N LYS A 312 -1.98 31.80 6.64
CA LYS A 312 -1.61 31.97 8.04
C LYS A 312 -2.42 31.01 8.91
N TYR A 313 -1.74 30.29 9.79
CA TYR A 313 -2.35 29.34 10.72
C TYR A 313 -2.09 29.75 12.16
N ARG A 314 -3.04 29.42 13.04
CA ARG A 314 -2.95 29.55 14.50
C ARG A 314 -3.14 28.17 15.13
N LEU A 315 -2.12 27.74 15.86
CA LEU A 315 -2.12 26.58 16.72
C LEU A 315 -2.25 27.08 18.16
N ARG A 316 -3.26 26.61 18.91
CA ARG A 316 -3.38 26.83 20.36
C ARG A 316 -3.34 25.50 21.07
N ILE A 317 -2.52 25.43 22.11
CA ILE A 317 -2.39 24.27 22.98
C ILE A 317 -2.59 24.72 24.42
N THR A 318 -3.42 24.00 25.17
CA THR A 318 -3.44 24.09 26.64
C THR A 318 -2.75 22.86 27.16
N ALA A 319 -1.63 23.05 27.85
CA ALA A 319 -0.81 21.96 28.35
C ALA A 319 -0.33 22.24 29.78
N SER A 320 -0.16 21.17 30.56
CA SER A 320 0.46 21.18 31.89
C SER A 320 1.41 20.00 32.03
N GLY A 321 2.33 20.03 32.99
CA GLY A 321 3.30 18.93 33.10
C GLY A 321 4.45 19.19 34.06
N ASN A 322 5.29 18.21 34.33
CA ASN A 322 6.48 18.41 35.18
C ASN A 322 7.78 18.54 34.37
N GLY A 323 7.71 18.90 33.08
CA GLY A 323 8.93 19.15 32.31
C GLY A 323 8.73 19.88 31.00
N SER A 324 9.86 20.17 30.35
CA SER A 324 9.90 20.94 29.12
C SER A 324 9.31 20.15 27.96
N GLY A 325 8.37 20.79 27.27
CA GLY A 325 7.80 20.33 26.03
C GLY A 325 8.29 21.15 24.86
N MET A 326 8.38 20.57 23.68
CA MET A 326 8.74 21.31 22.47
C MET A 326 7.75 21.09 21.36
N ILE A 327 7.21 22.19 20.80
CA ILE A 327 6.44 22.18 19.56
C ILE A 327 7.38 22.54 18.41
N LYS A 328 7.52 21.67 17.41
CA LYS A 328 8.32 21.95 16.20
C LYS A 328 7.49 21.81 14.93
N LEU A 329 7.56 22.81 14.05
CA LEU A 329 6.99 22.78 12.70
C LEU A 329 8.10 22.50 11.67
N ALA A 330 7.97 21.42 10.90
CA ALA A 330 8.99 21.03 9.94
C ALA A 330 8.43 20.66 8.56
N ARG A 331 9.12 21.16 7.51
CA ARG A 331 9.20 20.54 6.17
C ARG A 331 10.52 19.78 6.02
N SER A 332 11.65 20.50 6.17
CA SER A 332 13.04 20.01 6.14
C SER A 332 13.99 20.76 7.10
N GLN A 333 13.58 21.91 7.62
CA GLN A 333 14.27 22.69 8.64
C GLN A 333 13.24 23.23 9.64
N TRP A 334 13.68 23.40 10.89
CA TRP A 334 12.83 23.87 11.99
C TRP A 334 12.42 25.32 11.78
N GLN A 335 11.12 25.61 11.84
CA GLN A 335 10.62 26.97 11.60
C GLN A 335 10.32 27.76 12.88
N LYS A 336 9.90 27.09 13.96
CA LYS A 336 9.60 27.74 15.24
C LYS A 336 9.65 26.72 16.37
N LYS A 337 10.18 27.14 17.52
CA LYS A 337 10.30 26.37 18.77
C LYS A 337 9.50 27.08 19.85
N MET A 338 8.78 26.32 20.67
CA MET A 338 8.07 26.81 21.85
C MET A 338 8.32 25.86 23.00
N GLU A 339 8.75 26.38 24.14
CA GLU A 339 8.98 25.62 25.37
C GLU A 339 7.73 25.67 26.24
N LEU A 340 7.31 24.51 26.74
CA LEU A 340 6.20 24.42 27.68
C LEU A 340 6.73 24.59 29.12
N SER A 341 6.09 25.47 29.89
CA SER A 341 6.24 25.59 31.34
C SER A 341 5.66 24.36 32.04
N PRO A 342 6.18 23.99 33.23
CA PRO A 342 5.55 22.98 34.07
C PRO A 342 4.12 23.36 34.51
N GLU A 343 3.86 24.65 34.67
CA GLU A 343 2.52 25.12 35.02
C GLU A 343 1.54 24.97 33.86
N THR A 344 0.25 24.82 34.19
CA THR A 344 -0.79 24.79 33.17
C THR A 344 -0.79 26.13 32.44
N GLY A 345 -0.46 26.11 31.15
CA GLY A 345 -0.36 27.30 30.32
C GLY A 345 -1.15 27.16 29.03
N GLU A 346 -1.55 28.30 28.47
CA GLU A 346 -1.97 28.41 27.09
C GLU A 346 -0.80 28.84 26.21
N TYR A 347 -0.63 28.12 25.11
CA TYR A 347 0.49 28.25 24.20
C TYR A 347 -0.05 28.53 22.80
N GLU A 348 0.24 29.70 22.24
CA GLU A 348 -0.21 30.10 20.90
C GLU A 348 0.95 30.24 19.92
N LEU A 349 0.87 29.51 18.81
CA LEU A 349 1.83 29.58 17.71
C LEU A 349 1.12 30.02 16.42
N GLN A 350 1.49 31.20 15.92
CA GLN A 350 1.13 31.64 14.57
C GLN A 350 2.29 31.41 13.60
N PHE A 351 1.98 30.86 12.42
CA PHE A 351 2.96 30.56 11.37
C PHE A 351 2.32 30.53 9.97
N SER A 352 3.15 30.71 8.94
CA SER A 352 2.74 30.64 7.53
C SER A 352 3.65 29.67 6.75
N PRO A 353 3.13 28.53 6.28
CA PRO A 353 3.81 27.61 5.38
C PRO A 353 4.52 28.26 4.20
N ALA A 354 5.84 28.08 4.09
CA ALA A 354 6.65 28.55 2.97
C ALA A 354 6.82 27.47 1.87
N GLY A 355 6.81 27.88 0.59
CA GLY A 355 7.28 27.08 -0.56
C GLY A 355 6.22 26.30 -1.35
N LYS A 356 6.47 26.12 -2.66
CA LYS A 356 5.50 25.64 -3.67
C LYS A 356 5.20 24.13 -3.65
N ILE A 357 6.02 23.29 -3.03
CA ILE A 357 5.96 21.83 -3.28
C ILE A 357 6.16 21.02 -1.99
N SER A 358 5.04 20.69 -1.34
CA SER A 358 4.75 19.53 -0.46
C SER A 358 3.65 19.94 0.55
N PRO A 359 2.49 19.27 0.60
CA PRO A 359 1.30 19.79 1.28
C PRO A 359 1.26 19.55 2.81
N TRP A 360 2.33 19.04 3.42
CA TRP A 360 2.25 18.52 4.79
C TRP A 360 3.23 19.20 5.76
N TYR A 361 2.75 19.50 6.97
CA TYR A 361 3.55 19.98 8.11
C TYR A 361 3.43 19.01 9.27
N GLU A 362 4.55 18.71 9.93
CA GLU A 362 4.59 17.90 11.15
C GLU A 362 4.65 18.81 12.38
N ILE A 363 3.82 18.54 13.40
CA ILE A 363 3.91 19.17 14.72
C ILE A 363 4.62 18.18 15.64
N HIS A 364 5.90 18.35 15.93
CA HIS A 364 6.60 17.48 16.88
C HIS A 364 6.29 17.98 18.29
N LEU A 365 5.73 17.11 19.13
CA LEU A 365 5.55 17.32 20.57
C LEU A 365 6.49 16.40 21.31
N GLU A 366 7.45 16.96 22.02
CA GLU A 366 8.51 16.21 22.69
C GLU A 366 8.44 16.40 24.20
N ALA A 367 8.19 15.33 24.96
CA ALA A 367 8.33 15.33 26.43
C ALA A 367 9.76 14.93 26.81
N ALA A 368 10.46 15.76 27.58
CA ALA A 368 11.78 15.44 28.13
C ALA A 368 11.80 14.11 28.93
N PRO A 369 12.97 13.47 29.13
CA PRO A 369 13.07 12.30 30.00
C PRO A 369 12.48 12.58 31.39
N GLU A 370 11.76 11.60 31.94
CA GLU A 370 11.11 11.68 33.26
C GLU A 370 10.08 12.82 33.42
N SER A 371 9.64 13.43 32.31
CA SER A 371 8.56 14.41 32.31
C SER A 371 7.25 13.85 31.77
N GLN A 372 6.17 14.52 32.11
CA GLN A 372 4.83 14.29 31.61
C GLN A 372 4.30 15.59 31.04
N ILE A 373 3.72 15.55 29.84
CA ILE A 373 2.95 16.64 29.25
C ILE A 373 1.50 16.16 29.14
N ILE A 374 0.59 16.87 29.77
CA ILE A 374 -0.85 16.66 29.72
C ILE A 374 -1.43 17.79 28.88
N MET A 375 -1.88 17.48 27.68
CA MET A 375 -2.60 18.44 26.84
C MET A 375 -4.10 18.27 27.03
N THR A 376 -4.77 19.35 27.39
CA THR A 376 -6.22 19.38 27.60
C THR A 376 -6.97 20.04 26.44
N ASN A 377 -6.26 20.79 25.60
CA ASN A 377 -6.81 21.40 24.41
C ASN A 377 -5.75 21.49 23.32
N LEU A 378 -6.14 21.16 22.09
CA LEU A 378 -5.33 21.35 20.89
C LEU A 378 -6.27 21.84 19.79
N SER A 379 -6.12 23.10 19.40
CA SER A 379 -6.90 23.67 18.30
C SER A 379 -6.00 24.21 17.21
N PHE A 380 -6.42 23.99 15.98
CA PHE A 380 -5.71 24.40 14.78
C PHE A 380 -6.69 25.10 13.84
N ARG A 381 -6.45 26.39 13.57
CA ARG A 381 -7.36 27.22 12.74
C ARG A 381 -6.59 28.01 11.70
N MET A 382 -7.22 28.22 10.54
CA MET A 382 -6.78 29.24 9.59
C MET A 382 -7.07 30.62 10.20
N VAL A 383 -6.10 31.52 10.13
CA VAL A 383 -6.28 32.92 10.48
C VAL A 383 -6.56 33.64 9.16
N GLN A 384 -7.75 34.25 9.06
CA GLN A 384 -8.10 35.10 7.93
C GLN A 384 -7.24 36.36 7.91
#